data_AF-A0A8X7STL4-F1
#
_entry.id   AF-A0A8X7STL4-F1
#
_cell.length_a   1.000
_cell.length_b   1.000
_cell.length_c   1.000
_cell.angle_alpha   90.00
_cell.angle_beta   90.00
_cell.angle_gamma   90.00
#
_symmetry.space_group_name_H-M   'P 1'
#
loop_
_entity.id
_entity.type
_entity.pdbx_description
1 polymer ?
#
loop_
_entity_poly.entity_id
_entity_poly.type
_entity_poly.pdbx_seq_one_letter_code
_entity_poly.pdbx_strand_id
1 'polypeptide(L)'
;MGVSTPLSFDPRTIIGAWQHLPGLRGRLVLWRNAVLVTLHTARTIAGRDARTSASPPNFHHCDAMDVLSFTTASVVSALTSAWSRLPQESDVAVARFRARWVLGTSLLRIEGPSLAVSALPTAPPPSPPAP
;
A
#
# COMPACT_ATOMS: atom_id res chain seq x y z
N MET A 1 24.60 -14.41 -16.24
CA MET A 1 24.29 -14.75 -14.83
C MET A 1 24.55 -13.52 -13.97
N GLY A 2 23.67 -12.52 -14.02
CA GLY A 2 23.78 -11.32 -13.20
C GLY A 2 22.98 -11.49 -11.92
N VAL A 3 23.59 -12.03 -10.87
CA VAL A 3 22.97 -12.01 -9.55
C VAL A 3 23.25 -10.62 -9.00
N SER A 4 22.25 -9.74 -9.04
CA SER A 4 22.33 -8.41 -8.42
C SER A 4 22.83 -8.57 -6.99
N THR A 5 23.85 -7.80 -6.61
CA THR A 5 24.38 -7.76 -5.25
C THR A 5 23.23 -7.68 -4.25
N PRO A 6 23.17 -8.55 -3.22
CA PRO A 6 22.09 -8.50 -2.25
C PRO A 6 22.08 -7.11 -1.59
N LEU A 7 20.97 -6.40 -1.78
CA LEU A 7 20.72 -5.15 -1.07
C LEU A 7 20.71 -5.47 0.43
N SER A 8 21.71 -4.97 1.15
CA SER A 8 21.79 -5.12 2.60
C SER A 8 20.74 -4.22 3.25
N PHE A 9 19.67 -4.85 3.71
CA PHE A 9 18.58 -4.18 4.42
C PHE A 9 18.80 -4.32 5.93
N ASP A 10 19.42 -3.33 6.57
CA ASP A 10 19.48 -3.26 8.04
C ASP A 10 18.11 -2.77 8.57
N PRO A 11 17.52 -3.40 9.59
CA PRO A 11 16.33 -2.88 10.27
C PRO A 11 16.40 -1.38 10.60
N ARG A 12 17.60 -0.86 10.94
CA ARG A 12 17.83 0.57 11.19
C ARG A 12 17.76 1.41 9.92
N THR A 13 18.24 0.90 8.79
CA THR A 13 18.07 1.57 7.48
C THR A 13 16.61 1.55 7.01
N ILE A 14 15.81 0.55 7.39
CA ILE A 14 14.40 0.45 6.99
C ILE A 14 13.45 1.25 7.92
N ILE A 15 13.79 1.35 9.21
CA ILE A 15 12.95 2.01 10.23
C ILE A 15 13.40 3.47 10.45
N GLY A 16 14.67 3.79 10.18
CA GLY A 16 15.30 5.09 10.35
C GLY A 16 15.43 5.95 9.10
N ALA A 17 15.19 5.43 7.89
CA ALA A 17 15.41 6.18 6.63
C ALA A 17 14.61 7.48 6.48
N TRP A 18 13.51 7.65 7.23
CA TRP A 18 12.57 8.77 7.03
C TRP A 18 12.44 9.70 8.24
N GLN A 19 13.47 9.78 9.09
CA GLN A 19 13.45 10.70 10.23
C GLN A 19 13.30 12.17 9.81
N HIS A 20 13.79 12.53 8.61
CA HIS A 20 13.67 13.86 8.03
C HIS A 20 12.26 14.19 7.47
N LEU A 21 11.32 13.23 7.43
CA LEU A 21 9.96 13.41 6.91
C LEU A 21 8.90 13.07 7.97
N PRO A 22 8.83 13.80 9.10
CA PRO A 22 7.95 13.46 10.22
C PRO A 22 6.47 13.40 9.83
N GLY A 23 6.02 14.24 8.89
CA GLY A 23 4.64 14.25 8.39
C GLY A 23 4.28 13.05 7.51
N LEU A 24 5.25 12.46 6.78
CA LEU A 24 5.04 11.34 5.87
C LEU A 24 5.38 9.99 6.49
N ARG A 25 6.13 9.97 7.59
CA ARG A 25 6.62 8.75 8.24
C ARG A 25 5.52 7.72 8.49
N GLY A 26 4.36 8.16 8.98
CA GLY A 26 3.21 7.26 9.21
C GLY A 26 2.72 6.58 7.92
N ARG A 27 2.68 7.32 6.81
CA ARG A 27 2.28 6.81 5.48
C ARG A 27 3.30 5.81 4.94
N LEU A 28 4.58 6.15 5.03
CA LEU A 28 5.67 5.30 4.55
C LEU A 28 5.75 3.97 5.32
N VAL A 29 5.60 4.03 6.65
CA VAL A 29 5.58 2.82 7.49
C VAL A 29 4.36 1.95 7.17
N LEU A 30 3.18 2.54 7.00
CA LEU A 30 1.97 1.80 6.62
C LEU A 30 2.14 1.11 5.27
N TRP A 31 2.62 1.85 4.26
CA TRP A 31 2.84 1.32 2.91
C TRP A 31 3.86 0.19 2.92
N ARG A 32 5.00 0.37 3.59
CA ARG A 32 6.02 -0.68 3.75
C ARG A 32 5.44 -1.93 4.38
N ASN A 33 4.71 -1.79 5.49
CA ASN A 33 4.15 -2.94 6.18
C ASN A 33 3.11 -3.66 5.31
N ALA A 34 2.30 -2.92 4.52
CA ALA A 34 1.39 -3.52 3.56
C ALA A 34 2.14 -4.32 2.49
N VAL A 35 3.21 -3.76 1.89
CA VAL A 35 4.04 -4.48 0.91
C VAL A 35 4.62 -5.77 1.51
N LEU A 36 5.19 -5.69 2.71
CA LEU A 36 5.77 -6.84 3.38
C LEU A 36 4.73 -7.94 3.66
N VAL A 37 3.51 -7.56 4.06
CA VAL A 37 2.39 -8.51 4.25
C VAL A 37 1.96 -9.13 2.93
N THR A 38 1.88 -8.35 1.84
CA THR A 38 1.55 -8.87 0.51
C THR A 38 2.60 -9.88 0.03
N LEU A 39 3.88 -9.56 0.17
CA LEU A 39 4.99 -10.47 -0.19
C LEU A 39 4.98 -11.74 0.68
N HIS A 40 4.73 -11.60 1.99
CA HIS A 40 4.62 -12.74 2.89
C HIS A 40 3.46 -13.66 2.51
N THR A 41 2.31 -13.09 2.16
CA THR A 41 1.13 -13.83 1.70
C THR A 41 1.43 -14.57 0.41
N ALA A 42 2.02 -13.91 -0.58
CA ALA A 42 2.43 -14.52 -1.85
C ALA A 42 3.38 -15.72 -1.64
N ARG A 43 4.41 -15.54 -0.79
CA ARG A 43 5.32 -16.64 -0.42
C ARG A 43 4.59 -17.80 0.26
N THR A 44 3.64 -17.51 1.13
CA THR A 44 2.88 -18.52 1.87
C THR A 44 1.98 -19.33 0.95
N ILE A 45 1.32 -18.66 -0.01
CA ILE A 45 0.49 -19.29 -1.05
C ILE A 45 1.36 -20.18 -1.94
N ALA A 46 2.46 -19.65 -2.51
CA ALA A 46 3.39 -20.44 -3.31
C ALA A 46 3.90 -21.68 -2.58
N GLY A 47 4.27 -21.54 -1.30
CA GLY A 47 4.72 -22.67 -0.49
C GLY A 47 3.61 -23.68 -0.18
N ARG A 48 2.36 -23.24 -0.02
CA ARG A 48 1.20 -24.13 0.13
C ARG A 48 0.95 -24.92 -1.14
N ASP A 49 0.91 -24.24 -2.28
CA ASP A 49 0.59 -24.83 -3.57
C ASP A 49 1.67 -25.83 -4.02
N ALA A 50 2.93 -25.52 -3.74
CA ALA A 50 4.07 -26.43 -3.91
C ALA A 50 3.90 -27.75 -3.16
N ARG A 51 3.50 -27.68 -1.89
CA ARG A 51 3.28 -28.86 -1.06
C ARG A 51 2.13 -29.71 -1.59
N THR A 52 1.05 -29.08 -2.06
CA THR A 52 -0.10 -29.81 -2.62
C THR A 52 0.20 -30.44 -3.98
N SER A 53 1.12 -29.87 -4.75
CA SER A 53 1.45 -30.32 -6.11
C SER A 53 2.74 -31.15 -6.21
N ALA A 54 3.39 -31.46 -5.07
CA ALA A 54 4.70 -32.11 -5.00
C ALA A 54 5.76 -31.49 -5.95
N SER A 55 5.67 -30.17 -6.16
CA SER A 55 6.51 -29.42 -7.09
C SER A 55 7.25 -28.29 -6.35
N PRO A 56 8.35 -27.76 -6.89
CA PRO A 56 9.02 -26.60 -6.31
C PRO A 56 8.07 -25.39 -6.20
N PRO A 57 8.22 -24.50 -5.21
CA PRO A 57 7.45 -23.27 -5.11
C PRO A 57 7.63 -22.42 -6.36
N ASN A 58 6.52 -22.18 -7.07
CA ASN A 58 6.46 -21.22 -8.16
C ASN A 58 5.68 -19.98 -7.72
N PHE A 59 6.07 -18.83 -8.28
CA PHE A 59 5.43 -17.55 -8.03
C PHE A 59 4.58 -17.13 -9.24
N HIS A 60 4.09 -18.06 -10.04
CA HIS A 60 3.28 -17.73 -11.23
C HIS A 60 2.01 -16.95 -10.88
N HIS A 61 1.48 -17.12 -9.67
CA HIS A 61 0.40 -16.28 -9.19
C HIS A 61 0.79 -14.79 -9.11
N CYS A 62 2.07 -14.44 -8.94
CA CYS A 62 2.58 -13.07 -9.03
C CYS A 62 2.61 -12.53 -10.46
N ASP A 63 2.60 -13.38 -11.49
CA ASP A 63 2.46 -12.93 -12.89
C ASP A 63 1.05 -12.39 -13.16
N ALA A 64 0.05 -12.89 -12.42
CA ALA A 64 -1.34 -12.43 -12.48
C ALA A 64 -1.73 -11.46 -11.35
N MET A 65 -0.90 -11.33 -10.31
CA MET A 65 -1.19 -10.54 -9.12
C MET A 65 -0.37 -9.25 -9.15
N ASP A 66 -1.02 -8.14 -9.50
CA ASP A 66 -0.42 -6.81 -9.36
C ASP A 66 -0.21 -6.50 -7.87
N VAL A 67 1.03 -6.65 -7.42
CA VAL A 67 1.49 -6.42 -6.04
C VAL A 67 1.15 -5.00 -5.59
N LEU A 68 1.20 -4.00 -6.49
CA LEU A 68 0.87 -2.63 -6.16
C LEU A 68 -0.63 -2.47 -5.91
N SER A 69 -1.47 -3.08 -6.74
CA SER A 69 -2.93 -3.10 -6.54
C SER A 69 -3.31 -3.79 -5.23
N PHE A 70 -2.73 -4.95 -4.93
CA PHE A 70 -3.02 -5.67 -3.67
C PHE A 70 -2.54 -4.90 -2.43
N THR A 71 -1.35 -4.31 -2.50
CA THR A 71 -0.82 -3.46 -1.44
C THR A 71 -1.75 -2.25 -1.23
N THR A 72 -2.17 -1.61 -2.32
CA THR A 72 -3.07 -0.46 -2.29
C THR A 72 -4.41 -0.82 -1.66
N ALA A 73 -5.01 -1.95 -2.07
CA ALA A 73 -6.24 -2.46 -1.48
C ALA A 73 -6.10 -2.72 0.04
N SER A 74 -4.96 -3.27 0.46
CA SER A 74 -4.65 -3.52 1.88
C SER A 74 -4.55 -2.21 2.69
N VAL A 75 -3.86 -1.21 2.14
CA VAL A 75 -3.74 0.13 2.75
C VAL A 75 -5.11 0.80 2.84
N VAL A 76 -5.89 0.77 1.77
CA VAL A 76 -7.26 1.32 1.73
C VAL A 76 -8.13 0.65 2.77
N SER A 77 -8.14 -0.69 2.82
CA SER A 77 -8.93 -1.45 3.79
C SER A 77 -8.58 -1.09 5.23
N ALA A 78 -7.27 -1.00 5.56
CA ALA A 78 -6.81 -0.60 6.88
C ALA A 78 -7.25 0.83 7.25
N LEU A 79 -7.18 1.77 6.30
CA LEU A 79 -7.57 3.17 6.52
C LEU A 79 -9.08 3.33 6.64
N THR A 80 -9.88 2.62 5.84
CA THR A 80 -11.34 2.58 5.97
C THR A 80 -11.77 2.00 7.31
N SER A 81 -11.13 0.92 7.77
CA SER A 81 -11.37 0.35 9.09
C SER A 81 -10.95 1.29 10.23
N ALA A 82 -9.85 2.05 10.05
CA ALA A 82 -9.45 3.06 11.02
C ALA A 82 -10.44 4.23 11.07
N TRP A 83 -10.98 4.66 9.92
CA TRP A 83 -11.99 5.69 9.81
C TRP A 83 -13.30 5.29 10.49
N SER A 84 -13.78 4.06 10.30
CA SER A 84 -15.04 3.60 10.90
C SER A 84 -15.00 3.50 12.43
N ARG A 85 -13.81 3.33 13.02
CA ARG A 85 -13.60 3.34 14.48
C ARG A 85 -13.38 4.74 15.06
N LEU A 86 -13.24 5.75 14.20
CA LEU A 86 -12.96 7.11 14.63
C LEU A 86 -14.26 7.77 15.15
N PRO A 87 -14.24 8.48 16.29
CA PRO A 87 -15.41 9.21 16.77
C PRO A 87 -15.72 10.35 15.80
N GLN A 88 -16.76 10.17 14.96
CA GLN A 88 -17.10 11.12 13.89
C GLN A 88 -17.60 12.46 14.43
N GLU A 89 -18.07 12.49 15.68
CA GLU A 89 -18.47 13.70 16.40
C GLU A 89 -17.27 14.55 16.86
N SER A 90 -16.05 13.99 16.83
CA SER A 90 -14.84 14.70 17.22
C SER A 90 -14.16 15.35 16.02
N ASP A 91 -14.42 16.65 15.81
CA ASP A 91 -13.78 17.45 14.76
C ASP A 91 -12.26 17.36 14.78
N VAL A 92 -11.66 17.31 15.98
CA VAL A 92 -10.21 17.20 16.16
C VAL A 92 -9.68 15.85 15.66
N ALA A 93 -10.39 14.76 15.95
CA ALA A 93 -10.01 13.42 15.49
C ALA A 93 -10.13 13.31 13.96
N VAL A 94 -11.23 13.83 13.41
CA VAL A 94 -11.50 13.86 11.97
C VAL A 94 -10.45 14.70 11.23
N ALA A 95 -10.15 15.91 11.72
CA ALA A 95 -9.13 16.79 11.14
C ALA A 95 -7.74 16.16 11.16
N ARG A 96 -7.38 15.49 12.27
CA ARG A 96 -6.09 14.79 12.40
C ARG A 96 -5.99 13.62 11.41
N PHE A 97 -7.07 12.84 11.26
CA PHE A 97 -7.12 11.76 10.28
C PHE A 97 -6.98 12.29 8.87
N ARG A 98 -7.75 13.33 8.51
CA ARG A 98 -7.72 13.98 7.19
C ARG A 98 -6.32 14.49 6.86
N ALA A 99 -5.71 15.25 7.77
CA ALA A 99 -4.36 15.81 7.59
C ALA A 99 -3.33 14.70 7.40
N ARG A 100 -3.43 13.61 8.19
CA ARG A 100 -2.45 12.54 8.15
C ARG A 100 -2.62 11.58 6.98
N TRP A 101 -3.84 11.29 6.53
CA TRP A 101 -4.08 10.16 5.61
C TRP A 101 -4.75 10.52 4.29
N VAL A 102 -5.45 11.65 4.22
CA VAL A 102 -6.24 12.03 3.04
C VAL A 102 -5.58 13.17 2.28
N LEU A 103 -5.12 14.20 3.00
CA LEU A 103 -4.57 15.41 2.39
C LEU A 103 -3.29 15.10 1.59
N GLY A 104 -3.26 15.57 0.34
CA GLY A 104 -2.15 15.31 -0.59
C GLY A 104 -2.12 13.89 -1.15
N THR A 105 -3.17 13.08 -0.95
CA THR A 105 -3.33 11.78 -1.61
C THR A 105 -4.41 11.87 -2.68
N SER A 106 -4.22 11.17 -3.80
CA SER A 106 -5.25 10.95 -4.81
C SER A 106 -6.05 9.67 -4.56
N LEU A 107 -5.73 8.92 -3.50
CA LEU A 107 -6.24 7.58 -3.23
C LEU A 107 -7.58 7.60 -2.46
N LEU A 108 -7.74 8.55 -1.54
CA LEU A 108 -8.87 8.60 -0.63
C LEU A 108 -9.53 9.98 -0.65
N ARG A 109 -10.86 10.00 -0.49
CA ARG A 109 -11.66 11.21 -0.32
C ARG A 109 -12.65 11.00 0.82
N ILE A 110 -12.93 12.07 1.56
CA ILE A 110 -13.96 12.05 2.60
C ILE A 110 -15.25 12.56 1.94
N GLU A 111 -16.30 11.75 1.98
CA GLU A 111 -17.63 12.04 1.44
C GLU A 111 -18.65 11.95 2.58
N GLY A 112 -18.85 13.08 3.27
CA GLY A 112 -19.67 13.13 4.49
C GLY A 112 -19.10 12.22 5.58
N PRO A 113 -19.88 11.27 6.13
CA PRO A 113 -19.40 10.32 7.15
C PRO A 113 -18.56 9.17 6.55
N SER A 114 -18.44 9.08 5.22
CA SER A 114 -17.83 7.95 4.52
C SER A 114 -16.43 8.27 4.02
N LEU A 115 -15.57 7.26 3.95
CA LEU A 115 -14.27 7.34 3.30
C LEU A 115 -14.36 6.61 1.94
N ALA A 116 -14.32 7.38 0.86
CA ALA A 116 -14.40 6.88 -0.51
C ALA A 116 -13.01 6.64 -1.11
N VAL A 117 -12.91 5.59 -1.92
CA VAL A 117 -11.69 5.26 -2.69
C VAL A 117 -11.79 5.96 -4.04
N SER A 118 -10.76 6.72 -4.39
CA SER A 118 -10.67 7.31 -5.72
C SER A 118 -10.01 6.33 -6.68
N ALA A 119 -10.62 6.12 -7.84
CA ALA A 119 -9.96 5.45 -8.95
C ALA A 119 -8.73 6.27 -9.35
N LEU A 120 -7.54 5.67 -9.28
CA LEU A 120 -6.36 6.27 -9.90
C LEU A 120 -6.58 6.26 -11.42
N PRO A 121 -6.44 7.40 -12.11
CA PRO A 121 -6.48 7.40 -13.57
C PRO A 121 -5.36 6.49 -14.07
N THR A 122 -5.73 5.38 -14.71
CA THR A 122 -4.80 4.39 -15.26
C THR A 122 -4.17 4.82 -16.58
N ALA A 123 -4.62 5.94 -17.16
CA ALA A 123 -4.07 6.51 -18.38
C ALA A 123 -3.76 7.99 -18.20
N PRO A 124 -2.59 8.47 -18.67
CA PRO A 124 -2.41 9.90 -18.89
C PRO A 124 -3.50 10.38 -19.86
N PRO A 125 -4.04 11.61 -19.67
CA PRO A 125 -5.03 12.15 -20.59
C PRO A 125 -4.44 12.17 -22.02
N PRO A 126 -5.25 11.88 -23.06
CA PRO A 126 -4.77 11.93 -24.43
C PRO A 126 -4.23 13.34 -24.71
N SER A 127 -3.03 13.41 -25.27
CA SER A 127 -2.44 14.67 -25.71
C SER A 127 -3.40 15.39 -26.67
N PRO A 128 -3.60 16.71 -26.53
CA PRO A 128 -4.41 17.45 -27.50
C PRO A 128 -3.82 17.29 -28.91
N PRO A 129 -4.66 17.24 -29.95
CA PRO A 129 -4.17 17.16 -31.32
C PRO A 129 -3.28 18.38 -31.62
N ALA A 130 -2.13 18.13 -32.25
CA ALA A 130 -1.28 19.19 -32.76
C ALA A 130 -2.07 20.03 -33.80
N PRO A 131 -1.81 21.35 -33.87
CA PRO A 131 -2.50 22.26 -34.79
C PRO A 131 -2.27 21.92 -36.26
#